data_AF-A0A0W8D9J8-F1
#
_entry.id   AF-A0A0W8D9J8-F1
#
_cell.length_a   1.000
_cell.length_b   1.000
_cell.length_c   1.000
_cell.angle_alpha   90.00
_cell.angle_beta   90.00
_cell.angle_gamma   90.00
#
_symmetry.space_group_name_H-M   'P 1'
#
loop_
_entity.id
_entity.type
_entity.pdbx_description
1 polymer ?
#
loop_
_entity_poly.entity_id
_entity_poly.type
_entity_poly.pdbx_seq_one_letter_code
_entity_poly.pdbx_strand_id
1 'polypeptide(L)'
;MQRLKWRLQWLFELAATEAKRGQHQDAIALYQEILQTEPECVEVQVNLAAQLAILDASRLEEALELCMQALALRPDFAEAHYNRNMLLRKLGRQSEAVCVYWWYLTRDIGADIVKESMPGELARAVLSFNGVNQELRTDRLNCDDSEKILCNQASEGNGVTVVCIKWGSKYGVEYVNRLYNSVMRYCGALHVAFVCLTDNAEGIDHHENLTILALDGGWKGWWNKCQLFSSAMTAKFRSLGHSRCLYLDLDTVVVGDLVELFMWSPPSGVLGLLKTDQMANEQRQGGYNSSIMAWRIDNHARAASLQFLYRFLHAHFGVINKYIYKFDHWLEMANAYACYLEDVFPEQIVEYRSLDVEAVSPPPNATIVCFPLLPKPHSATATWVAQYWV
;
A
#
# COMPACT_ATOMS: atom_id res chain seq x y z
N MET A 1 46.38 6.49 1.54
CA MET A 1 45.10 5.90 1.99
C MET A 1 44.10 6.94 2.51
N GLN A 2 44.42 7.76 3.53
CA GLN A 2 43.42 8.65 4.13
C GLN A 2 42.80 9.68 3.16
N ARG A 3 43.61 10.36 2.33
CA ARG A 3 43.10 11.29 1.30
C ARG A 3 42.13 10.64 0.30
N LEU A 4 42.38 9.39 -0.08
CA LEU A 4 41.50 8.64 -0.99
C LEU A 4 40.16 8.37 -0.32
N LYS A 5 40.16 7.91 0.94
CA LYS A 5 38.95 7.68 1.72
C LYS A 5 38.09 8.95 1.86
N TRP A 6 38.71 10.09 2.16
CA TRP A 6 38.01 11.39 2.22
C TRP A 6 37.42 11.79 0.87
N ARG A 7 38.14 11.56 -0.24
CA ARG A 7 37.63 11.83 -1.60
C ARG A 7 36.40 10.97 -1.91
N LEU A 8 36.46 9.66 -1.66
CA LEU A 8 35.33 8.76 -1.95
C LEU A 8 34.10 9.09 -1.09
N GLN A 9 34.30 9.42 0.19
CA GLN A 9 33.22 9.89 1.05
C GLN A 9 32.59 11.18 0.52
N TRP A 10 33.41 12.15 0.11
CA TRP A 10 32.92 13.40 -0.47
C TRP A 10 32.17 13.19 -1.78
N LEU A 11 32.67 12.31 -2.67
CA LEU A 11 31.97 11.95 -3.92
C LEU A 11 30.62 11.30 -3.62
N PHE A 12 30.54 10.42 -2.62
CA PHE A 12 29.30 9.77 -2.22
C PHE A 12 28.26 10.78 -1.73
N GLU A 13 28.67 11.71 -0.86
CA GLU A 13 27.79 12.77 -0.35
C GLU A 13 27.35 13.75 -1.44
N LEU A 14 28.24 14.09 -2.37
CA LEU A 14 27.90 14.92 -3.52
C LEU A 14 26.90 14.21 -4.43
N ALA A 15 27.13 12.94 -4.77
CA ALA A 15 26.23 12.15 -5.59
C ALA A 15 24.82 12.05 -4.96
N ALA A 16 24.75 11.83 -3.64
CA ALA A 16 23.49 11.83 -2.91
C ALA A 16 22.79 13.21 -2.92
N THR A 17 23.56 14.29 -2.91
CA THR A 17 23.04 15.67 -2.99
C THR A 17 22.49 15.98 -4.37
N GLU A 18 23.21 15.61 -5.43
CA GLU A 18 22.76 15.80 -6.81
C GLU A 18 21.52 14.96 -7.13
N ALA A 19 21.46 13.72 -6.63
CA ALA A 19 20.25 12.89 -6.72
C ALA A 19 19.03 13.56 -6.08
N LYS A 20 19.19 14.19 -4.89
CA LYS A 20 18.11 14.93 -4.22
C LYS A 20 17.67 16.19 -4.97
N ARG A 21 18.56 16.78 -5.77
CA ARG A 21 18.26 17.93 -6.64
C ARG A 21 17.61 17.53 -7.97
N GLY A 22 17.46 16.23 -8.24
CA GLY A 22 16.98 15.72 -9.52
C GLY A 22 18.03 15.71 -10.62
N GLN A 23 19.30 15.98 -10.31
CA GLN A 23 20.42 15.92 -11.26
C GLN A 23 20.93 14.48 -11.38
N HIS A 24 20.07 13.60 -11.90
CA HIS A 24 20.30 12.16 -11.93
C HIS A 24 21.55 11.77 -12.74
N GLN A 25 21.81 12.46 -13.85
CA GLN A 25 22.98 12.21 -14.70
C GLN A 25 24.31 12.47 -13.95
N ASP A 26 24.37 13.58 -13.20
CA ASP A 26 25.56 13.95 -12.42
C ASP A 26 25.78 12.97 -11.27
N ALA A 27 24.71 12.59 -10.56
CA ALA A 27 24.77 11.57 -9.52
C ALA A 27 25.29 10.23 -10.06
N ILE A 28 24.82 9.79 -11.24
CA ILE A 28 25.27 8.57 -11.91
C ILE A 28 26.77 8.62 -12.19
N ALA A 29 27.27 9.72 -12.77
CA ALA A 29 28.68 9.87 -13.10
C ALA A 29 29.57 9.79 -11.84
N LEU A 30 29.15 10.43 -10.75
CA LEU A 30 29.85 10.40 -9.46
C LEU A 30 29.85 8.99 -8.84
N TYR A 31 28.73 8.28 -8.86
CA TYR A 31 28.67 6.90 -8.38
C TYR A 31 29.54 5.96 -9.22
N GLN A 32 29.56 6.13 -10.54
CA GLN A 32 30.44 5.36 -11.43
C GLN A 32 31.92 5.63 -11.13
N GLU A 33 32.31 6.87 -10.83
CA GLU A 33 33.69 7.20 -10.40
C GLU A 33 34.07 6.48 -9.11
N ILE A 34 33.15 6.39 -8.15
CA ILE A 34 33.39 5.63 -6.90
C ILE A 34 33.60 4.15 -7.21
N LEU A 35 32.74 3.54 -8.04
CA LEU A 35 32.84 2.11 -8.40
C LEU A 35 34.09 1.76 -9.20
N GLN A 36 34.71 2.71 -9.91
CA GLN A 36 36.02 2.47 -10.54
C GLN A 36 37.13 2.24 -9.51
N THR A 37 36.99 2.79 -8.31
CA THR A 37 37.96 2.64 -7.21
C THR A 37 37.55 1.55 -6.24
N GLU A 38 36.26 1.46 -5.91
CA GLU A 38 35.67 0.48 -4.98
C GLU A 38 34.50 -0.27 -5.65
N PRO A 39 34.77 -1.26 -6.52
CA PRO A 39 33.73 -1.94 -7.31
C PRO A 39 32.69 -2.68 -6.48
N GLU A 40 33.04 -3.10 -5.26
CA GLU A 40 32.21 -3.88 -4.34
C GLU A 40 31.46 -3.01 -3.31
N CYS A 41 31.41 -1.69 -3.51
CA CYS A 41 30.67 -0.79 -2.63
C CYS A 41 29.15 -0.96 -2.84
N VAL A 42 28.54 -1.81 -2.01
CA VAL A 42 27.11 -2.18 -2.04
C VAL A 42 26.19 -0.94 -2.02
N GLU A 43 26.47 0.02 -1.15
CA GLU A 43 25.70 1.26 -1.02
C GLU A 43 25.69 2.06 -2.34
N VAL A 44 26.83 2.12 -3.02
CA VAL A 44 26.96 2.83 -4.30
C VAL A 44 26.27 2.07 -5.44
N GLN A 45 26.40 0.74 -5.50
CA GLN A 45 25.70 -0.07 -6.51
C GLN A 45 24.19 0.12 -6.43
N VAL A 46 23.62 0.11 -5.21
CA VAL A 46 22.19 0.27 -4.97
C VAL A 46 21.70 1.69 -5.28
N ASN A 47 22.48 2.70 -4.90
CA ASN A 47 22.14 4.09 -5.21
C ASN A 47 22.25 4.37 -6.72
N LEU A 48 23.27 3.83 -7.39
CA LEU A 48 23.41 3.90 -8.83
C LEU A 48 22.22 3.27 -9.52
N ALA A 49 21.84 2.03 -9.14
CA ALA A 49 20.65 1.35 -9.67
C ALA A 49 19.39 2.21 -9.57
N ALA A 50 19.16 2.86 -8.42
CA ALA A 50 18.03 3.75 -8.23
C ALA A 50 18.07 4.96 -9.20
N GLN A 51 19.24 5.57 -9.40
CA GLN A 51 19.37 6.70 -10.34
C GLN A 51 19.17 6.27 -11.79
N LEU A 52 19.70 5.10 -12.18
CA LEU A 52 19.50 4.53 -13.53
C LEU A 52 18.02 4.32 -13.83
N ALA A 53 17.29 3.76 -12.86
CA ALA A 53 15.86 3.48 -12.96
C ALA A 53 14.99 4.73 -13.11
N ILE A 54 15.46 5.87 -12.61
CA ILE A 54 14.78 7.16 -12.71
C ILE A 54 15.10 7.84 -14.04
N LEU A 55 16.37 7.80 -14.45
CA LEU A 55 16.85 8.53 -15.62
C LEU A 55 16.29 7.94 -16.93
N ASP A 56 16.30 6.62 -17.08
CA ASP A 56 15.98 5.97 -18.36
C ASP A 56 15.37 4.58 -18.14
N ALA A 57 14.15 4.40 -18.65
CA ALA A 57 13.43 3.13 -18.57
C ALA A 57 14.12 2.00 -19.36
N SER A 58 14.98 2.31 -20.33
CA SER A 58 15.76 1.31 -21.07
C SER A 58 16.92 0.73 -20.27
N ARG A 59 17.25 1.31 -19.11
CA ARG A 59 18.35 0.91 -18.23
C ARG A 59 17.89 0.14 -16.99
N LEU A 60 16.62 -0.29 -16.97
CA LEU A 60 16.05 -1.01 -15.83
C LEU A 60 16.71 -2.38 -15.60
N GLU A 61 17.11 -3.08 -16.66
CA GLU A 61 17.86 -4.33 -16.57
C GLU A 61 19.27 -4.12 -15.99
N GLU A 62 19.96 -3.05 -16.39
CA GLU A 62 21.27 -2.69 -15.83
C GLU A 62 21.15 -2.37 -14.33
N ALA A 63 20.14 -1.59 -13.95
CA ALA A 63 19.83 -1.30 -12.55
C ALA A 63 19.52 -2.57 -11.75
N LEU A 64 18.80 -3.52 -12.36
CA LEU A 64 18.45 -4.79 -11.71
C LEU A 64 19.69 -5.63 -11.43
N GLU A 65 20.61 -5.69 -12.39
CA GLU A 65 21.88 -6.41 -12.26
C GLU A 65 22.75 -5.81 -11.13
N LEU A 66 22.83 -4.47 -11.02
CA LEU A 66 23.51 -3.81 -9.90
C LEU A 66 22.92 -4.19 -8.53
N CYS A 67 21.59 -4.28 -8.42
CA CYS A 67 20.95 -4.74 -7.19
C CYS A 67 21.26 -6.22 -6.90
N MET A 68 21.36 -7.06 -7.93
CA MET A 68 21.72 -8.48 -7.78
C MET A 68 23.18 -8.65 -7.34
N GLN A 69 24.10 -7.85 -7.88
CA GLN A 69 25.51 -7.81 -7.45
C GLN A 69 25.64 -7.35 -5.99
N ALA A 70 24.92 -6.30 -5.62
CA ALA A 70 24.85 -5.83 -4.25
C ALA A 70 24.36 -6.92 -3.27
N LEU A 71 23.35 -7.69 -3.67
CA LEU A 71 22.82 -8.82 -2.88
C LEU A 71 23.75 -10.04 -2.87
N ALA A 72 24.56 -10.25 -3.90
CA ALA A 72 25.58 -11.29 -3.89
C ALA A 72 26.69 -11.00 -2.85
N LEU A 73 27.05 -9.73 -2.70
CA LEU A 73 28.03 -9.26 -1.70
C LEU A 73 27.44 -9.17 -0.29
N ARG A 74 26.22 -8.65 -0.18
CA ARG A 74 25.51 -8.49 1.10
C ARG A 74 24.05 -8.98 0.96
N PRO A 75 23.78 -10.29 1.16
CA PRO A 75 22.47 -10.89 0.96
C PRO A 75 21.32 -10.30 1.78
N ASP A 76 21.63 -9.63 2.88
CA ASP A 76 20.66 -9.07 3.81
C ASP A 76 20.46 -7.56 3.66
N PHE A 77 21.01 -6.94 2.61
CA PHE A 77 20.89 -5.51 2.39
C PHE A 77 19.46 -5.11 1.94
N ALA A 78 18.67 -4.62 2.89
CA ALA A 78 17.25 -4.31 2.71
C ALA A 78 16.95 -3.39 1.52
N GLU A 79 17.78 -2.37 1.30
CA GLU A 79 17.58 -1.40 0.23
C GLU A 79 17.79 -1.99 -1.17
N ALA A 80 18.71 -2.96 -1.30
CA ALA A 80 18.86 -3.71 -2.55
C ALA A 80 17.66 -4.62 -2.83
N HIS A 81 17.08 -5.26 -1.81
CA HIS A 81 15.84 -6.05 -1.98
C HIS A 81 14.68 -5.19 -2.43
N TYR A 82 14.52 -4.03 -1.80
CA TYR A 82 13.49 -3.05 -2.17
C TYR A 82 13.68 -2.58 -3.62
N ASN A 83 14.88 -2.13 -3.99
CA ASN A 83 15.16 -1.63 -5.34
C ASN A 83 15.00 -2.74 -6.38
N ARG A 84 15.52 -3.96 -6.12
CA ARG A 84 15.33 -5.12 -7.00
C ARG A 84 13.85 -5.38 -7.27
N ASN A 85 13.03 -5.39 -6.23
CA ASN A 85 11.59 -5.64 -6.38
C ASN A 85 10.91 -4.52 -7.17
N MET A 86 11.21 -3.26 -6.87
CA MET A 86 10.70 -2.11 -7.62
C MET A 86 11.08 -2.17 -9.10
N LEU A 87 12.31 -2.58 -9.41
CA LEU A 87 12.82 -2.73 -10.77
C LEU A 87 12.11 -3.86 -11.52
N LEU A 88 11.95 -5.03 -10.90
CA LEU A 88 11.18 -6.14 -11.48
C LEU A 88 9.75 -5.72 -11.82
N ARG A 89 9.11 -4.94 -10.94
CA ARG A 89 7.76 -4.40 -11.19
C ARG A 89 7.72 -3.41 -12.35
N LYS A 90 8.69 -2.48 -12.42
CA LYS A 90 8.82 -1.53 -13.55
C LYS A 90 9.08 -2.23 -14.89
N LEU A 91 9.73 -3.39 -14.86
CA LEU A 91 9.96 -4.26 -16.02
C LEU A 91 8.74 -5.12 -16.39
N GLY A 92 7.61 -5.01 -15.69
CA GLY A 92 6.43 -5.87 -15.88
C GLY A 92 6.62 -7.30 -15.35
N ARG A 93 7.75 -7.61 -14.69
CA ARG A 93 8.09 -8.92 -14.10
C ARG A 93 7.51 -9.07 -12.69
N GLN A 94 6.21 -8.78 -12.57
CA GLN A 94 5.48 -8.71 -11.31
C GLN A 94 5.47 -10.05 -10.55
N SER A 95 5.27 -11.16 -11.27
CA SER A 95 5.30 -12.51 -10.69
C SER A 95 6.66 -12.84 -10.08
N GLU A 96 7.75 -12.47 -10.74
CA GLU A 96 9.09 -12.67 -10.23
C GLU A 96 9.36 -11.83 -8.98
N ALA A 97 8.88 -10.58 -8.97
CA ALA A 97 8.99 -9.69 -7.82
C ALA A 97 8.37 -10.33 -6.55
N VAL A 98 7.17 -10.90 -6.69
CA VAL A 98 6.47 -11.63 -5.61
C VAL A 98 7.22 -12.91 -5.20
N CYS A 99 7.68 -13.69 -6.18
CA CYS A 99 8.41 -14.94 -5.92
C CYS A 99 9.69 -14.69 -5.13
N VAL A 100 10.46 -13.66 -5.50
CA VAL A 100 11.71 -13.31 -4.82
C VAL A 100 11.44 -13.01 -3.35
N TYR A 101 10.44 -12.18 -3.03
CA TYR A 101 10.11 -11.91 -1.63
C TYR A 101 9.67 -13.17 -0.88
N TRP A 102 8.79 -13.99 -1.45
CA TRP A 102 8.38 -15.24 -0.80
C TRP A 102 9.53 -16.21 -0.58
N TRP A 103 10.50 -16.27 -1.49
CA TRP A 103 11.70 -17.08 -1.32
C TRP A 103 12.51 -16.63 -0.09
N TYR A 104 12.78 -15.33 0.07
CA TYR A 104 13.51 -14.79 1.21
C TYR A 104 12.73 -14.94 2.52
N LEU A 105 11.42 -14.69 2.50
CA LEU A 105 10.56 -14.90 3.66
C LEU A 105 10.53 -16.36 4.08
N THR A 106 10.40 -17.29 3.13
CA THR A 106 10.37 -18.74 3.43
C THR A 106 11.72 -19.22 3.95
N ARG A 107 12.83 -18.70 3.43
CA ARG A 107 14.18 -18.99 3.93
C ARG A 107 14.35 -18.55 5.39
N ASP A 108 13.92 -17.33 5.72
CA ASP A 108 14.16 -16.73 7.03
C ASP A 108 13.11 -17.14 8.09
N ILE A 109 11.87 -17.40 7.69
CA ILE A 109 10.78 -17.87 8.57
C ILE A 109 10.85 -19.39 8.75
N GLY A 110 11.21 -20.13 7.70
CA GLY A 110 11.21 -21.59 7.65
C GLY A 110 10.01 -22.14 6.87
N ALA A 111 10.28 -23.09 5.98
CA ALA A 111 9.29 -23.67 5.09
C ALA A 111 8.15 -24.39 5.83
N ASP A 112 8.44 -25.06 6.95
CA ASP A 112 7.43 -25.76 7.75
C ASP A 112 6.45 -24.77 8.39
N ILE A 113 6.95 -23.67 8.95
CA ILE A 113 6.12 -22.61 9.55
C ILE A 113 5.23 -21.96 8.48
N VAL A 114 5.81 -21.65 7.31
CA VAL A 114 5.06 -21.13 6.15
C VAL A 114 3.95 -22.10 5.74
N LYS A 115 4.24 -23.41 5.66
CA LYS A 115 3.27 -24.43 5.29
C LYS A 115 2.11 -24.54 6.27
N GLU A 116 2.39 -24.44 7.58
CA GLU A 116 1.40 -24.63 8.65
C GLU A 116 0.58 -23.36 8.91
N SER A 117 1.16 -22.18 8.71
CA SER A 117 0.55 -20.90 9.10
C SER A 117 -0.24 -20.21 7.99
N MET A 118 -0.10 -20.65 6.74
CA MET A 118 -0.75 -20.04 5.58
C MET A 118 -2.00 -20.79 5.10
N PRO A 119 -2.94 -20.10 4.41
CA PRO A 119 -3.99 -20.76 3.65
C PRO A 119 -3.40 -21.75 2.64
N GLY A 120 -3.98 -22.95 2.52
CA GLY A 120 -3.38 -24.06 1.77
C GLY A 120 -3.15 -23.82 0.28
N GLU A 121 -3.91 -22.94 -0.38
CA GLU A 121 -3.64 -22.53 -1.77
C GLU A 121 -2.40 -21.63 -1.86
N LEU A 122 -2.31 -20.63 -0.99
CA LEU A 122 -1.15 -19.73 -0.91
C LEU A 122 0.12 -20.50 -0.52
N ALA A 123 0.04 -21.37 0.49
CA ALA A 123 1.15 -22.21 0.92
C ALA A 123 1.70 -23.08 -0.23
N ARG A 124 0.82 -23.70 -1.02
CA ARG A 124 1.22 -24.51 -2.18
C ARG A 124 1.92 -23.67 -3.24
N ALA A 125 1.37 -22.49 -3.57
CA ALA A 125 1.97 -21.58 -4.56
C ALA A 125 3.35 -21.07 -4.12
N VAL A 126 3.51 -20.74 -2.83
CA VAL A 126 4.77 -20.28 -2.24
C VAL A 126 5.83 -21.39 -2.20
N LEU A 127 5.44 -22.60 -1.80
CA LEU A 127 6.38 -23.71 -1.58
C LEU A 127 6.70 -24.53 -2.83
N SER A 128 5.91 -24.42 -3.91
CA SER A 128 6.22 -25.08 -5.19
C SER A 128 7.43 -24.47 -5.90
N PHE A 129 8.00 -23.38 -5.38
CA PHE A 129 9.07 -22.65 -6.02
C PHE A 129 10.45 -23.27 -5.72
N ASN A 130 10.92 -24.15 -6.63
CA ASN A 130 12.33 -24.48 -6.76
C ASN A 130 12.89 -23.64 -7.92
N GLY A 131 13.82 -22.74 -7.62
CA GLY A 131 14.26 -21.68 -8.53
C GLY A 131 14.45 -22.09 -10.00
N VAL A 132 13.95 -21.21 -10.87
CA VAL A 132 14.12 -21.17 -12.34
C VAL A 132 13.16 -22.06 -13.13
N ASN A 133 12.34 -21.41 -13.97
CA ASN A 133 11.52 -21.97 -15.06
C ASN A 133 10.31 -22.83 -14.71
N GLN A 134 9.42 -22.31 -13.86
CA GLN A 134 8.00 -22.53 -14.07
C GLN A 134 7.34 -21.17 -14.20
N GLU A 135 6.73 -20.92 -15.37
CA GLU A 135 5.60 -19.99 -15.45
C GLU A 135 4.66 -20.42 -14.33
N LEU A 136 4.67 -19.68 -13.22
CA LEU A 136 3.57 -19.80 -12.30
C LEU A 136 2.32 -19.57 -13.16
N ARG A 137 1.28 -20.35 -12.89
CA ARG A 137 -0.08 -19.84 -13.06
C ARG A 137 -0.25 -18.66 -12.08
N THR A 138 0.42 -17.55 -12.41
CA THR A 138 0.25 -16.20 -11.85
C THR A 138 -0.76 -15.42 -12.66
N ASP A 139 -1.57 -16.10 -13.46
CA ASP A 139 -2.88 -15.59 -13.86
C ASP A 139 -3.67 -15.42 -12.54
N ARG A 140 -3.39 -14.28 -11.89
CA ARG A 140 -3.91 -13.74 -10.64
C ARG A 140 -4.78 -14.72 -9.84
N LEU A 141 -4.24 -15.69 -9.08
CA LEU A 141 -5.00 -16.56 -8.15
C LEU A 141 -6.49 -16.67 -8.54
N ASN A 142 -6.76 -17.12 -9.77
CA ASN A 142 -7.96 -16.83 -10.56
C ASN A 142 -9.03 -15.93 -9.90
N CYS A 143 -8.99 -14.63 -10.18
CA CYS A 143 -10.18 -14.04 -10.79
C CYS A 143 -10.22 -14.61 -12.20
N ASP A 144 -10.75 -15.82 -12.32
CA ASP A 144 -11.05 -16.43 -13.61
C ASP A 144 -11.94 -15.45 -14.36
N ASP A 145 -11.64 -15.31 -15.65
CA ASP A 145 -12.44 -14.55 -16.59
C ASP A 145 -13.91 -14.92 -16.42
N SER A 146 -14.78 -13.91 -16.43
CA SER A 146 -16.20 -14.03 -16.81
C SER A 146 -17.21 -14.67 -15.85
N GLU A 147 -16.91 -14.94 -14.58
CA GLU A 147 -17.96 -14.93 -13.56
C GLU A 147 -17.85 -13.63 -12.77
N LYS A 148 -18.69 -12.64 -13.11
CA LYS A 148 -18.93 -11.47 -12.27
C LYS A 148 -19.15 -11.99 -10.86
N ILE A 149 -18.14 -11.88 -9.98
CA ILE A 149 -18.34 -12.01 -8.56
C ILE A 149 -19.48 -11.03 -8.27
N LEU A 150 -20.65 -11.57 -7.94
CA LEU A 150 -21.84 -10.78 -7.65
C LEU A 150 -21.56 -10.03 -6.34
N CYS A 151 -20.85 -8.91 -6.46
CA CYS A 151 -20.51 -8.01 -5.38
C CYS A 151 -21.74 -7.18 -5.05
N ASN A 152 -22.74 -7.82 -4.45
CA ASN A 152 -23.77 -7.21 -3.63
C ASN A 152 -24.55 -8.32 -2.92
N GLN A 153 -23.86 -9.12 -2.10
CA GLN A 153 -24.59 -10.07 -1.26
C GLN A 153 -25.40 -9.25 -0.25
N ALA A 154 -26.73 -9.29 -0.40
CA ALA A 154 -27.68 -8.53 0.40
C ALA A 154 -27.27 -8.60 1.88
N SER A 155 -26.83 -7.46 2.42
CA SER A 155 -26.75 -7.27 3.84
C SER A 155 -27.99 -6.48 4.23
N GLU A 156 -28.83 -7.09 5.05
CA GLU A 156 -30.17 -6.59 5.41
C GLU A 156 -30.15 -5.28 6.22
N GLY A 157 -28.98 -4.82 6.67
CA GLY A 157 -28.82 -3.59 7.45
C GLY A 157 -28.52 -2.36 6.59
N ASN A 158 -28.92 -1.19 7.06
CA ASN A 158 -28.63 0.13 6.48
C ASN A 158 -27.42 0.82 7.14
N GLY A 159 -26.60 0.07 7.88
CA GLY A 159 -25.46 0.59 8.63
C GLY A 159 -24.10 0.22 8.05
N VAL A 160 -23.10 1.08 8.22
CA VAL A 160 -21.71 0.85 7.78
C VAL A 160 -20.74 1.35 8.84
N THR A 161 -19.64 0.64 9.04
CA THR A 161 -18.52 1.10 9.86
C THR A 161 -17.47 1.74 8.96
N VAL A 162 -17.27 3.05 9.08
CA VAL A 162 -16.21 3.78 8.37
C VAL A 162 -15.03 3.94 9.31
N VAL A 163 -13.83 3.62 8.85
CA VAL A 163 -12.63 3.57 9.68
C VAL A 163 -11.52 4.40 9.07
N CYS A 164 -10.81 5.17 9.90
CA CYS A 164 -9.55 5.81 9.52
C CYS A 164 -8.46 5.51 10.56
N ILE A 165 -7.20 5.70 10.18
CA ILE A 165 -6.05 5.55 11.07
C ILE A 165 -5.26 6.87 11.12
N LYS A 166 -5.10 7.41 12.33
CA LYS A 166 -4.22 8.55 12.61
C LYS A 166 -3.03 8.07 13.44
N TRP A 167 -1.82 8.14 12.88
CA TRP A 167 -0.59 7.76 13.57
C TRP A 167 0.51 8.80 13.41
N GLY A 168 1.20 9.10 14.50
CA GLY A 168 2.30 10.06 14.52
C GLY A 168 1.86 11.49 14.20
N SER A 169 2.79 12.27 13.63
CA SER A 169 2.63 13.70 13.36
C SER A 169 2.46 14.06 11.87
N LYS A 170 2.40 13.05 10.98
CA LYS A 170 2.28 13.31 9.53
C LYS A 170 0.95 13.96 9.17
N TYR A 171 -0.12 13.53 9.82
CA TYR A 171 -1.47 14.08 9.65
C TYR A 171 -1.96 14.54 11.03
N GLY A 172 -2.32 15.82 11.14
CA GLY A 172 -2.88 16.37 12.35
C GLY A 172 -4.33 15.91 12.59
N VAL A 173 -4.90 16.28 13.74
CA VAL A 173 -6.26 15.90 14.11
C VAL A 173 -7.32 16.49 13.18
N GLU A 174 -7.02 17.62 12.54
CA GLU A 174 -7.89 18.26 11.56
C GLU A 174 -8.22 17.34 10.38
N TYR A 175 -7.34 16.39 10.02
CA TYR A 175 -7.63 15.42 8.98
C TYR A 175 -8.73 14.44 9.40
N VAL A 176 -8.71 14.01 10.66
CA VAL A 176 -9.73 13.10 11.20
C VAL A 176 -11.08 13.82 11.22
N ASN A 177 -11.11 15.04 11.78
CA ASN A 177 -12.34 15.81 11.94
C ASN A 177 -12.94 16.19 10.57
N ARG A 178 -12.11 16.63 9.60
CA ARG A 178 -12.56 16.92 8.23
C ARG A 178 -13.06 15.69 7.51
N LEU A 179 -12.33 14.56 7.57
CA LEU A 179 -12.79 13.31 6.95
C LEU A 179 -14.13 12.86 7.54
N TYR A 180 -14.29 12.94 8.87
CA TYR A 180 -15.56 12.66 9.53
C TYR A 180 -16.68 13.58 9.01
N ASN A 181 -16.46 14.89 8.99
CA ASN A 181 -17.44 15.87 8.51
C ASN A 181 -17.85 15.63 7.06
N SER A 182 -16.87 15.40 6.17
CA SER A 182 -17.11 15.09 4.76
C SER A 182 -17.89 13.79 4.60
N VAL A 183 -17.55 12.73 5.34
CA VAL A 183 -18.29 11.46 5.30
C VAL A 183 -19.74 11.64 5.77
N MET A 184 -19.97 12.33 6.89
CA MET A 184 -21.31 12.57 7.42
C MET A 184 -22.17 13.45 6.50
N ARG A 185 -21.54 14.37 5.77
CA ARG A 185 -22.23 15.23 4.79
C ARG A 185 -22.83 14.44 3.63
N TYR A 186 -22.17 13.35 3.22
CA TYR A 186 -22.50 12.60 2.01
C TYR A 186 -22.98 11.16 2.26
N CYS A 187 -23.24 10.77 3.52
CA CYS A 187 -23.70 9.41 3.85
C CYS A 187 -25.20 9.17 3.62
N GLY A 188 -25.96 10.20 3.23
CA GLY A 188 -27.41 10.11 3.05
C GLY A 188 -28.13 9.70 4.35
N ALA A 189 -29.09 8.80 4.25
CA ALA A 189 -29.87 8.28 5.38
C ALA A 189 -29.26 7.03 6.06
N LEU A 190 -28.03 6.67 5.71
CA LEU A 190 -27.37 5.48 6.25
C LEU A 190 -26.87 5.72 7.69
N HIS A 191 -26.90 4.66 8.49
CA HIS A 191 -26.34 4.71 9.84
C HIS A 191 -24.82 4.48 9.78
N VAL A 192 -24.04 5.54 9.95
CA VAL A 192 -22.57 5.44 9.91
C VAL A 192 -22.01 5.42 11.32
N ALA A 193 -21.32 4.32 11.67
CA ALA A 193 -20.43 4.30 12.83
C ALA A 193 -19.02 4.64 12.34
N PHE A 194 -18.51 5.81 12.73
CA PHE A 194 -17.17 6.24 12.37
C PHE A 194 -16.17 5.81 13.45
N VAL A 195 -15.03 5.27 13.05
CA VAL A 195 -13.99 4.81 13.97
C VAL A 195 -12.65 5.42 13.60
N CYS A 196 -12.01 6.10 14.54
CA CYS A 196 -10.63 6.55 14.38
C CYS A 196 -9.72 5.68 15.26
N LEU A 197 -8.79 4.95 14.64
CA LEU A 197 -7.70 4.29 15.37
C LEU A 197 -6.53 5.28 15.48
N THR A 198 -6.05 5.53 16.69
CA THR A 198 -4.95 6.47 16.88
C THR A 198 -4.01 6.17 18.05
N ASP A 199 -2.78 6.66 17.93
CA ASP A 199 -1.78 6.72 19.00
C ASP A 199 -1.96 7.95 19.90
N ASN A 200 -2.68 8.98 19.45
CA ASN A 200 -3.02 10.15 20.24
C ASN A 200 -4.40 10.70 19.84
N ALA A 201 -5.33 10.67 20.79
CA ALA A 201 -6.71 11.14 20.64
C ALA A 201 -6.91 12.63 20.94
N GLU A 202 -5.92 13.31 21.53
CA GLU A 202 -6.03 14.71 21.93
C GLU A 202 -6.33 15.61 20.73
N GLY A 203 -7.45 16.35 20.80
CA GLY A 203 -7.88 17.29 19.76
C GLY A 203 -8.78 16.70 18.67
N ILE A 204 -9.08 15.39 18.72
CA ILE A 204 -10.12 14.80 17.88
C ILE A 204 -11.48 15.20 18.45
N ASP A 205 -12.37 15.69 17.59
CA ASP A 205 -13.71 16.13 18.01
C ASP A 205 -14.54 14.94 18.51
N HIS A 206 -15.43 15.18 19.47
CA HIS A 206 -16.31 14.15 20.00
C HIS A 206 -17.67 14.20 19.30
N HIS A 207 -18.09 13.08 18.72
CA HIS A 207 -19.41 12.90 18.11
C HIS A 207 -20.03 11.59 18.59
N GLU A 208 -21.37 11.53 18.63
CA GLU A 208 -22.12 10.38 19.15
C GLU A 208 -21.79 9.07 18.41
N ASN A 209 -21.63 9.15 17.10
CA ASN A 209 -21.31 8.03 16.23
C ASN A 209 -19.81 7.92 15.89
N LEU A 210 -18.94 8.69 16.57
CA LEU A 210 -17.48 8.59 16.43
C LEU A 210 -16.88 7.84 17.62
N THR A 211 -16.29 6.68 17.35
CA THR A 211 -15.53 5.90 18.33
C THR A 211 -14.03 6.09 18.12
N ILE A 212 -13.31 6.50 19.16
CA ILE A 212 -11.85 6.59 19.13
C ILE A 212 -11.26 5.35 19.80
N LEU A 213 -10.40 4.63 19.08
CA LEU A 213 -9.74 3.42 19.56
C LEU A 213 -8.22 3.64 19.58
N ALA A 214 -7.56 3.15 20.62
CA ALA A 214 -6.11 3.14 20.66
C ALA A 214 -5.54 2.17 19.60
N LEU A 215 -4.45 2.57 18.95
CA LEU A 215 -3.62 1.66 18.14
C LEU A 215 -2.84 0.71 19.05
N ASP A 216 -2.73 -0.55 18.63
CA ASP A 216 -1.82 -1.49 19.27
C ASP A 216 -0.36 -1.07 19.00
N GLY A 217 0.51 -1.30 19.98
CA GLY A 217 1.93 -1.01 19.86
C GLY A 217 2.68 -1.98 18.94
N GLY A 218 3.93 -1.65 18.61
CA GLY A 218 4.84 -2.52 17.85
C GLY A 218 4.90 -2.23 16.35
N TRP A 219 3.95 -1.50 15.80
CA TRP A 219 3.90 -1.13 14.38
C TRP A 219 4.05 0.37 14.16
N LYS A 220 4.45 0.77 12.94
CA LYS A 220 4.68 2.17 12.56
C LYS A 220 4.15 2.45 11.17
N GLY A 221 3.71 3.69 10.94
CA GLY A 221 3.25 4.15 9.63
C GLY A 221 2.06 3.34 9.09
N TRP A 222 2.12 2.99 7.80
CA TRP A 222 1.06 2.27 7.09
C TRP A 222 0.83 0.84 7.59
N TRP A 223 1.77 0.23 8.31
CA TRP A 223 1.58 -1.12 8.86
C TRP A 223 0.39 -1.22 9.83
N ASN A 224 0.02 -0.09 10.45
CA ASN A 224 -1.18 0.01 11.30
C ASN A 224 -2.48 -0.39 10.58
N LYS A 225 -2.55 -0.26 9.24
CA LYS A 225 -3.71 -0.72 8.45
C LYS A 225 -4.00 -2.21 8.65
N CYS A 226 -2.99 -3.02 8.92
CA CYS A 226 -3.19 -4.45 9.12
C CYS A 226 -3.99 -4.77 10.40
N GLN A 227 -4.04 -3.85 11.40
CA GLN A 227 -4.74 -4.07 12.67
C GLN A 227 -6.25 -4.19 12.47
N LEU A 228 -6.76 -3.62 11.38
CA LEU A 228 -8.16 -3.70 10.95
C LEU A 228 -8.63 -5.15 10.76
N PHE A 229 -7.71 -6.06 10.44
CA PHE A 229 -7.99 -7.48 10.21
C PHE A 229 -7.71 -8.36 11.43
N SER A 230 -7.35 -7.78 12.58
CA SER A 230 -7.18 -8.54 13.82
C SER A 230 -8.51 -9.09 14.34
N SER A 231 -8.47 -10.21 15.05
CA SER A 231 -9.67 -10.76 15.69
C SER A 231 -10.26 -9.81 16.74
N ALA A 232 -9.41 -9.05 17.45
CA ALA A 232 -9.85 -8.05 18.42
C ALA A 232 -10.60 -6.90 17.74
N MET A 233 -10.05 -6.35 16.65
CA MET A 233 -10.71 -5.27 15.91
C MET A 233 -11.99 -5.74 15.23
N THR A 234 -11.99 -6.96 14.67
CA THR A 234 -13.19 -7.60 14.14
C THR A 234 -14.30 -7.67 15.18
N ALA A 235 -13.97 -8.06 16.43
CA ALA A 235 -14.96 -8.11 17.52
C ALA A 235 -15.49 -6.70 17.88
N LYS A 236 -14.62 -5.68 17.92
CA LYS A 236 -15.02 -4.27 18.15
C LYS A 236 -15.97 -3.78 17.06
N PHE A 237 -15.64 -3.97 15.78
CA PHE A 237 -16.51 -3.57 14.67
C PHE A 237 -17.85 -4.31 14.68
N ARG A 238 -17.89 -5.60 15.04
CA ARG A 238 -19.16 -6.34 15.22
C ARG A 238 -20.03 -5.74 16.31
N SER A 239 -19.43 -5.27 17.40
CA SER A 239 -20.19 -4.66 18.51
C SER A 239 -20.89 -3.36 18.11
N LEU A 240 -20.46 -2.72 17.01
CA LEU A 240 -21.13 -1.56 16.41
C LEU A 240 -22.38 -1.96 15.59
N GLY A 241 -22.67 -3.25 15.45
CA GLY A 241 -23.90 -3.74 14.81
C GLY A 241 -23.88 -3.76 13.28
N HIS A 242 -22.75 -3.42 12.64
CA HIS A 242 -22.63 -3.37 11.18
C HIS A 242 -21.73 -4.50 10.65
N SER A 243 -22.14 -5.07 9.52
CA SER A 243 -21.35 -6.09 8.80
C SER A 243 -20.41 -5.48 7.75
N ARG A 244 -20.75 -4.31 7.20
CA ARG A 244 -19.95 -3.62 6.18
C ARG A 244 -18.93 -2.71 6.83
N CYS A 245 -17.70 -2.78 6.35
CA CYS A 245 -16.61 -1.93 6.79
C CYS A 245 -15.94 -1.26 5.60
N LEU A 246 -15.64 0.02 5.76
CA LEU A 246 -14.90 0.82 4.79
C LEU A 246 -13.78 1.55 5.51
N TYR A 247 -12.55 1.36 5.05
CA TYR A 247 -11.39 2.14 5.44
C TYR A 247 -11.19 3.28 4.45
N LEU A 248 -10.90 4.48 4.97
CA LEU A 248 -10.49 5.64 4.18
C LEU A 248 -9.18 6.20 4.77
N ASP A 249 -8.19 6.41 3.90
CA ASP A 249 -6.99 7.18 4.26
C ASP A 249 -7.37 8.62 4.64
N LEU A 250 -6.57 9.23 5.51
CA LEU A 250 -6.84 10.58 6.03
C LEU A 250 -6.74 11.66 4.95
N ASP A 251 -5.94 11.44 3.91
CA ASP A 251 -5.76 12.35 2.79
C ASP A 251 -6.77 12.13 1.65
N THR A 252 -7.95 11.65 1.99
CA THR A 252 -9.09 11.50 1.09
C THR A 252 -10.06 12.69 1.21
N VAL A 253 -10.55 13.18 0.06
CA VAL A 253 -11.56 14.24 -0.01
C VAL A 253 -12.85 13.66 -0.59
N VAL A 254 -13.95 13.75 0.15
CA VAL A 254 -15.28 13.34 -0.34
C VAL A 254 -15.94 14.53 -1.02
N VAL A 255 -16.35 14.34 -2.26
CA VAL A 255 -16.90 15.39 -3.14
C VAL A 255 -18.34 15.11 -3.59
N GLY A 256 -18.88 13.92 -3.29
CA GLY A 256 -20.21 13.50 -3.73
C GLY A 256 -20.80 12.39 -2.86
N ASP A 257 -21.98 11.92 -3.26
CA ASP A 257 -22.78 10.91 -2.55
C ASP A 257 -22.01 9.59 -2.33
N LEU A 258 -22.06 9.06 -1.10
CA LEU A 258 -21.40 7.82 -0.69
C LEU A 258 -22.38 6.65 -0.51
N VAL A 259 -23.69 6.85 -0.70
CA VAL A 259 -24.72 5.85 -0.37
C VAL A 259 -24.50 4.52 -1.12
N GLU A 260 -24.22 4.56 -2.42
CA GLU A 260 -23.97 3.34 -3.20
C GLU A 260 -22.73 2.58 -2.70
N LEU A 261 -21.63 3.28 -2.46
CA LEU A 261 -20.39 2.71 -1.93
C LEU A 261 -20.61 2.11 -0.53
N PHE A 262 -21.37 2.77 0.34
CA PHE A 262 -21.62 2.33 1.72
C PHE A 262 -22.59 1.15 1.80
N MET A 263 -23.49 1.02 0.84
CA MET A 263 -24.40 -0.12 0.71
C MET A 263 -23.73 -1.33 0.06
N TRP A 264 -22.67 -1.11 -0.71
CA TRP A 264 -21.92 -2.17 -1.36
C TRP A 264 -21.09 -2.99 -0.38
N SER A 265 -20.97 -4.29 -0.69
CA SER A 265 -20.17 -5.22 0.09
C SER A 265 -19.53 -6.26 -0.82
N PRO A 266 -18.23 -6.55 -0.63
CA PRO A 266 -17.61 -7.69 -1.29
C PRO A 266 -18.09 -9.01 -0.64
N PRO A 267 -17.84 -10.17 -1.28
CA PRO A 267 -18.06 -11.47 -0.66
C PRO A 267 -17.24 -11.68 0.62
N SER A 268 -17.66 -12.65 1.44
CA SER A 268 -16.90 -13.06 2.63
C SER A 268 -15.44 -13.38 2.29
N GLY A 269 -14.51 -12.78 3.04
CA GLY A 269 -13.06 -13.01 2.90
C GLY A 269 -12.41 -12.35 1.69
N VAL A 270 -13.14 -11.51 0.95
CA VAL A 270 -12.62 -10.72 -0.18
C VAL A 270 -12.44 -9.28 0.25
N LEU A 271 -11.32 -8.69 -0.15
CA LEU A 271 -11.02 -7.27 0.08
C LEU A 271 -11.34 -6.46 -1.18
N GLY A 272 -12.14 -5.40 -1.03
CA GLY A 272 -12.29 -4.34 -2.02
C GLY A 272 -11.12 -3.37 -1.91
N LEU A 273 -10.40 -3.15 -3.01
CA LEU A 273 -9.20 -2.32 -3.09
C LEU A 273 -9.23 -1.42 -4.35
N LEU A 274 -8.24 -0.54 -4.46
CA LEU A 274 -7.97 0.23 -5.67
C LEU A 274 -6.85 -0.42 -6.50
N LYS A 275 -6.93 -0.29 -7.83
CA LYS A 275 -5.89 -0.63 -8.79
C LYS A 275 -4.94 0.54 -8.97
N THR A 276 -3.64 0.26 -9.06
CA THR A 276 -2.67 1.29 -9.39
C THR A 276 -2.56 1.59 -10.88
N ASP A 277 -3.14 0.74 -11.75
CA ASP A 277 -3.06 0.87 -13.22
C ASP A 277 -3.66 2.18 -13.75
N GLN A 278 -4.70 2.70 -13.08
CA GLN A 278 -5.38 3.94 -13.47
C GLN A 278 -4.94 5.14 -12.64
N MET A 279 -4.03 4.94 -11.68
CA MET A 279 -3.47 5.99 -10.83
C MET A 279 -2.19 6.53 -11.48
N ALA A 280 -2.31 7.67 -12.17
CA ALA A 280 -1.22 8.39 -12.81
C ALA A 280 -0.06 8.77 -11.87
N ASN A 281 -0.29 8.92 -10.56
CA ASN A 281 0.76 9.18 -9.58
C ASN A 281 1.46 7.89 -9.10
N GLU A 282 0.77 6.75 -9.10
CA GLU A 282 1.34 5.48 -8.65
C GLU A 282 2.13 4.79 -9.77
N GLN A 283 1.63 4.82 -11.02
CA GLN A 283 2.27 4.25 -12.22
C GLN A 283 2.81 2.82 -12.02
N ARG A 284 2.09 2.00 -11.25
CA ARG A 284 2.41 0.58 -11.05
C ARG A 284 1.37 -0.26 -11.80
N GLN A 285 1.81 -1.11 -12.72
CA GLN A 285 0.90 -2.02 -13.40
C GLN A 285 0.57 -3.22 -12.50
N GLY A 286 -0.71 -3.58 -12.39
CA GLY A 286 -1.17 -4.74 -11.64
C GLY A 286 -0.97 -4.68 -10.12
N GLY A 287 -0.76 -3.49 -9.55
CA GLY A 287 -0.56 -3.28 -8.12
C GLY A 287 -1.84 -2.91 -7.37
N TYR A 288 -1.78 -3.01 -6.04
CA TYR A 288 -2.85 -2.59 -5.14
C TYR A 288 -2.56 -1.23 -4.51
N ASN A 289 -3.62 -0.50 -4.22
CA ASN A 289 -3.62 0.68 -3.36
C ASN A 289 -4.66 0.51 -2.24
N SER A 290 -4.25 0.78 -1.00
CA SER A 290 -5.07 0.63 0.21
C SER A 290 -5.60 1.95 0.76
N SER A 291 -5.69 3.00 -0.05
CA SER A 291 -6.27 4.28 0.37
C SER A 291 -7.77 4.19 0.59
N ILE A 292 -8.41 3.24 -0.08
CA ILE A 292 -9.75 2.79 0.26
C ILE A 292 -9.71 1.26 0.35
N MET A 293 -10.23 0.72 1.45
CA MET A 293 -10.43 -0.72 1.57
C MET A 293 -11.84 -1.02 2.03
N ALA A 294 -12.53 -1.94 1.38
CA ALA A 294 -13.88 -2.33 1.75
C ALA A 294 -13.91 -3.83 2.06
N TRP A 295 -14.53 -4.23 3.16
CA TRP A 295 -14.67 -5.65 3.48
C TRP A 295 -15.93 -5.91 4.27
N ARG A 296 -16.32 -7.18 4.33
CA ARG A 296 -17.42 -7.64 5.17
C ARG A 296 -16.90 -8.38 6.38
N ILE A 297 -17.57 -8.17 7.50
CA ILE A 297 -17.41 -8.94 8.71
C ILE A 297 -18.54 -9.95 8.82
N ASP A 298 -18.19 -11.23 8.65
CA ASP A 298 -19.12 -12.35 8.85
C ASP A 298 -18.42 -13.52 9.58
N ASN A 299 -19.18 -14.54 9.95
CA ASN A 299 -18.70 -15.70 10.73
C ASN A 299 -18.17 -16.85 9.85
N HIS A 300 -17.97 -16.63 8.55
CA HIS A 300 -17.60 -17.70 7.63
C HIS A 300 -16.11 -18.02 7.65
N ALA A 301 -15.75 -19.26 7.29
CA ALA A 301 -14.36 -19.70 7.20
C ALA A 301 -13.50 -18.84 6.26
N ARG A 302 -14.10 -18.24 5.22
CA ARG A 302 -13.39 -17.30 4.33
C ARG A 302 -13.01 -16.00 5.04
N ALA A 303 -13.73 -15.53 6.05
CA ALA A 303 -13.29 -14.39 6.87
C ALA A 303 -11.97 -14.67 7.63
N ALA A 304 -11.59 -15.94 7.80
CA ALA A 304 -10.28 -16.29 8.34
C ALA A 304 -9.12 -15.93 7.39
N SER A 305 -9.37 -15.71 6.08
CA SER A 305 -8.34 -15.29 5.12
C SER A 305 -7.80 -13.89 5.45
N LEU A 306 -8.68 -12.94 5.79
CA LEU A 306 -8.27 -11.59 6.17
C LEU A 306 -7.56 -11.60 7.53
N GLN A 307 -8.00 -12.46 8.46
CA GLN A 307 -7.32 -12.63 9.74
C GLN A 307 -5.91 -13.21 9.59
N PHE A 308 -5.66 -14.02 8.57
CA PHE A 308 -4.32 -14.49 8.23
C PHE A 308 -3.37 -13.33 7.90
N LEU A 309 -3.83 -12.31 7.15
CA LEU A 309 -3.03 -11.13 6.83
C LEU A 309 -2.44 -10.48 8.09
N TYR A 310 -3.26 -10.35 9.14
CA TYR A 310 -2.83 -9.85 10.44
C TYR A 310 -1.95 -10.83 11.19
N ARG A 311 -2.42 -12.08 11.39
CA ARG A 311 -1.72 -13.05 12.26
C ARG A 311 -0.32 -13.37 11.76
N PHE A 312 -0.18 -13.59 10.46
CA PHE A 312 1.11 -13.92 9.86
C PHE A 312 2.05 -12.70 9.87
N LEU A 313 1.54 -11.52 9.49
CA LEU A 313 2.33 -10.29 9.56
C LEU A 313 2.79 -10.01 10.99
N HIS A 314 1.88 -10.11 11.97
CA HIS A 314 2.17 -9.85 13.37
C HIS A 314 3.23 -10.83 13.92
N ALA A 315 3.09 -12.12 13.64
CA ALA A 315 4.03 -13.14 14.11
C ALA A 315 5.43 -13.02 13.50
N HIS A 316 5.52 -12.50 12.26
CA HIS A 316 6.76 -12.47 11.49
C HIS A 316 7.19 -11.06 11.06
N PHE A 317 6.70 -10.02 11.75
CA PHE A 317 6.87 -8.63 11.34
C PHE A 317 8.33 -8.23 11.14
N GLY A 318 9.23 -8.69 12.02
CA GLY A 318 10.66 -8.38 11.93
C GLY A 318 11.31 -8.89 10.64
N VAL A 319 10.91 -10.08 10.17
CA VAL A 319 11.39 -10.66 8.91
C VAL A 319 10.70 -9.98 7.73
N ILE A 320 9.39 -9.78 7.79
CA ILE A 320 8.62 -9.16 6.69
C ILE A 320 9.09 -7.74 6.43
N ASN A 321 9.25 -6.92 7.47
CA ASN A 321 9.67 -5.52 7.36
C ASN A 321 11.14 -5.36 6.89
N LYS A 322 11.94 -6.43 6.87
CA LYS A 322 13.29 -6.42 6.27
C LYS A 322 13.24 -6.37 4.74
N TYR A 323 12.23 -6.99 4.13
CA TYR A 323 12.13 -7.16 2.68
C TYR A 323 11.01 -6.34 2.05
N ILE A 324 9.87 -6.26 2.73
CA ILE A 324 8.67 -5.57 2.24
C ILE A 324 8.59 -4.22 2.94
N TYR A 325 8.57 -3.16 2.12
CA TYR A 325 8.52 -1.78 2.63
C TYR A 325 7.10 -1.26 2.81
N LYS A 326 6.19 -1.56 1.87
CA LYS A 326 4.82 -1.02 1.84
C LYS A 326 3.79 -2.07 2.22
N PHE A 327 2.76 -1.63 2.92
CA PHE A 327 1.59 -2.46 3.22
C PHE A 327 0.90 -2.97 1.95
N ASP A 328 0.84 -2.17 0.89
CA ASP A 328 0.20 -2.59 -0.37
C ASP A 328 0.91 -3.76 -1.04
N HIS A 329 2.25 -3.80 -0.96
CA HIS A 329 3.03 -4.93 -1.45
C HIS A 329 2.77 -6.19 -0.61
N TRP A 330 2.54 -6.03 0.70
CA TRP A 330 2.13 -7.14 1.55
C TRP A 330 0.75 -7.67 1.16
N LEU A 331 -0.23 -6.78 0.95
CA LEU A 331 -1.57 -7.18 0.48
C LEU A 331 -1.48 -7.92 -0.85
N GLU A 332 -0.75 -7.39 -1.81
CA GLU A 332 -0.58 -8.02 -3.12
C GLU A 332 0.01 -9.44 -3.04
N MET A 333 0.95 -9.66 -2.12
CA MET A 333 1.58 -10.97 -1.93
C MET A 333 0.73 -11.97 -1.14
N ALA A 334 0.03 -11.50 -0.11
CA ALA A 334 -0.60 -12.35 0.90
C ALA A 334 -2.12 -12.46 0.73
N ASN A 335 -2.75 -11.52 0.03
CA ASN A 335 -4.18 -11.52 -0.24
C ASN A 335 -4.46 -12.10 -1.63
N ALA A 336 -4.97 -13.33 -1.66
CA ALA A 336 -5.31 -14.03 -2.89
C ALA A 336 -6.51 -13.44 -3.63
N TYR A 337 -7.47 -12.87 -2.90
CA TYR A 337 -8.77 -12.47 -3.44
C TYR A 337 -9.01 -10.99 -3.20
N ALA A 338 -8.99 -10.22 -4.29
CA ALA A 338 -9.37 -8.82 -4.28
C ALA A 338 -10.44 -8.55 -5.34
N CYS A 339 -11.32 -7.61 -5.04
CA CYS A 339 -12.18 -6.97 -6.02
C CYS A 339 -11.81 -5.50 -6.09
N TYR A 340 -12.04 -4.87 -7.22
CA TYR A 340 -11.58 -3.51 -7.44
C TYR A 340 -12.76 -2.56 -7.47
N LEU A 341 -12.64 -1.50 -6.68
CA LEU A 341 -13.70 -0.52 -6.56
C LEU A 341 -13.91 0.23 -7.88
N GLU A 342 -12.88 0.41 -8.70
CA GLU A 342 -12.99 1.05 -10.02
C GLU A 342 -13.81 0.24 -11.02
N ASP A 343 -13.85 -1.10 -10.87
CA ASP A 343 -14.69 -1.95 -11.73
C ASP A 343 -16.18 -1.87 -11.32
N VAL A 344 -16.46 -1.49 -10.07
CA VAL A 344 -17.81 -1.38 -9.51
C VAL A 344 -18.35 0.05 -9.60
N PHE A 345 -17.48 1.03 -9.34
CA PHE A 345 -17.76 2.46 -9.26
C PHE A 345 -16.85 3.23 -10.23
N PRO A 346 -17.03 3.04 -11.55
CA PRO A 346 -16.16 3.64 -12.56
C PRO A 346 -16.18 5.17 -12.42
N GLU A 347 -15.00 5.78 -12.43
CA GLU A 347 -14.78 7.24 -12.34
C GLU A 347 -15.25 7.90 -11.03
N GLN A 348 -15.84 7.15 -10.09
CA GLN A 348 -16.30 7.72 -8.82
C GLN A 348 -15.17 7.85 -7.79
N ILE A 349 -14.19 6.95 -7.83
CA ILE A 349 -13.02 6.99 -6.96
C ILE A 349 -11.81 7.27 -7.84
N VAL A 350 -11.24 8.46 -7.67
CA VAL A 350 -10.12 8.94 -8.50
C VAL A 350 -8.99 9.44 -7.61
N GLU A 351 -7.80 9.60 -8.18
CA GLU A 351 -6.71 10.29 -7.51
C GLU A 351 -6.62 11.76 -7.95
N TYR A 352 -6.08 12.59 -7.06
CA TYR A 352 -5.73 13.97 -7.38
C TYR A 352 -4.46 14.01 -8.24
N ARG A 353 -4.54 14.55 -9.45
CA ARG A 353 -3.43 14.59 -10.41
C ARG A 353 -2.79 15.96 -10.45
N SER A 354 -1.55 16.03 -10.93
CA SER A 354 -0.83 17.29 -11.18
C SER A 354 -1.56 18.23 -12.16
N LEU A 355 -2.39 17.70 -13.05
CA LEU A 355 -3.22 18.48 -13.97
C LEU A 355 -4.43 19.13 -13.28
N ASP A 356 -4.80 18.66 -12.08
CA ASP A 356 -5.96 19.16 -11.34
C ASP A 356 -5.60 20.40 -10.49
N VAL A 357 -4.34 20.89 -10.55
CA VAL A 357 -3.79 22.00 -9.74
C VAL A 357 -4.53 23.32 -9.93
N GLU A 358 -5.03 23.57 -11.14
CA GLU A 358 -5.81 24.77 -11.50
C GLU A 358 -7.32 24.48 -11.66
N ALA A 359 -7.75 23.26 -11.35
CA ALA A 359 -9.15 22.89 -11.49
C ALA A 359 -10.04 23.68 -10.52
N VAL A 360 -11.20 24.13 -11.02
CA VAL A 360 -12.18 24.91 -10.25
C VAL A 360 -13.33 24.06 -9.70
N SER A 361 -13.45 22.82 -10.17
CA SER A 361 -14.43 21.83 -9.72
C SER A 361 -13.76 20.46 -9.56
N PRO A 362 -14.33 19.56 -8.74
CA PRO A 362 -13.87 18.18 -8.69
C PRO A 362 -13.94 17.51 -10.08
N PRO A 363 -13.18 16.42 -10.31
CA PRO A 363 -13.33 15.63 -11.52
C PRO A 363 -14.79 15.19 -11.72
N PRO A 364 -15.31 15.20 -12.97
CA PRO A 364 -16.67 14.74 -13.23
C PRO A 364 -16.92 13.34 -12.70
N ASN A 365 -18.12 13.08 -12.18
CA ASN A 365 -18.55 11.80 -11.60
C ASN A 365 -17.85 11.36 -10.31
N ALA A 366 -16.76 12.02 -9.90
CA ALA A 366 -16.06 11.67 -8.68
C ALA A 366 -16.97 11.87 -7.45
N THR A 367 -16.96 10.87 -6.57
CA THR A 367 -17.52 10.94 -5.22
C THR A 367 -16.40 11.01 -4.18
N ILE A 368 -15.23 10.44 -4.51
CA ILE A 368 -14.03 10.43 -3.68
C ILE A 368 -12.80 10.79 -4.52
N VAL A 369 -11.97 11.70 -3.99
CA VAL A 369 -10.65 12.03 -4.55
C VAL A 369 -9.56 11.71 -3.53
N CYS A 370 -8.69 10.76 -3.86
CA CYS A 370 -7.57 10.32 -3.02
C CYS A 370 -6.31 11.16 -3.30
N PHE A 371 -5.52 11.48 -2.27
CA PHE A 371 -4.24 12.19 -2.41
C PHE A 371 -3.07 11.29 -1.96
N PRO A 372 -2.77 10.20 -2.70
CA PRO A 372 -1.76 9.21 -2.28
C PRO A 372 -0.36 9.83 -2.14
N LEU A 373 -0.02 10.80 -3.01
CA LEU A 373 1.26 11.53 -3.00
C LEU A 373 1.09 13.00 -2.59
N LEU A 374 2.03 13.86 -2.99
CA LEU A 374 1.98 15.30 -2.78
C LEU A 374 1.38 16.00 -4.02
N PRO A 375 0.70 17.14 -3.85
CA PRO A 375 0.41 17.80 -2.57
C PRO A 375 -0.60 17.00 -1.73
N LYS A 376 -0.64 17.24 -0.42
CA LYS A 376 -1.74 16.78 0.43
C LYS A 376 -2.89 17.78 0.38
N PRO A 377 -4.14 17.41 0.76
CA PRO A 377 -5.31 18.27 0.60
C PRO A 377 -5.13 19.70 1.12
N HIS A 378 -4.54 19.87 2.31
CA HIS A 378 -4.25 21.19 2.91
C HIS A 378 -3.28 22.08 2.11
N SER A 379 -2.49 21.50 1.22
CA SER A 379 -1.50 22.18 0.37
C SER A 379 -1.92 22.20 -1.11
N ALA A 380 -3.08 21.63 -1.45
CA ALA A 380 -3.57 21.63 -2.82
C ALA A 380 -4.10 23.03 -3.17
N THR A 381 -3.74 23.51 -4.37
CA THR A 381 -4.11 24.87 -4.84
C THR A 381 -5.44 24.90 -5.58
N ALA A 382 -5.96 23.74 -5.99
CA ALA A 382 -7.26 23.65 -6.65
C ALA A 382 -8.36 24.20 -5.75
N THR A 383 -9.12 25.16 -6.27
CA THR A 383 -10.05 25.97 -5.46
C THR A 383 -11.20 25.14 -4.90
N TRP A 384 -11.59 24.06 -5.60
CA TRP A 384 -12.61 23.14 -5.11
C TRP A 384 -12.14 22.38 -3.86
N VAL A 385 -10.85 22.06 -3.71
CA VAL A 385 -10.38 21.25 -2.57
C VAL A 385 -10.71 21.95 -1.24
N ALA A 386 -10.51 23.27 -1.17
CA ALA A 386 -10.86 24.07 0.00
C ALA A 386 -12.36 24.07 0.34
N GLN A 387 -13.23 23.82 -0.64
CA GLN A 387 -14.69 23.77 -0.45
C GLN A 387 -15.15 22.41 0.10
N TYR A 388 -14.49 21.33 -0.30
CA TYR A 388 -14.91 19.96 0.02
C TYR A 388 -14.12 19.34 1.18
N TRP A 389 -12.87 19.75 1.39
CA TRP A 389 -12.03 19.27 2.49
C TRP A 389 -12.29 20.09 3.76
N VAL A 390 -13.44 19.89 4.40
CA VAL A 390 -13.97 20.71 5.51
C VAL A 390 -14.56 19.90 6.64
#